data_AF-X1HNY3-F1
#
_entry.id   AF-X1HNY3-F1
#
_cell.length_a   1.000
_cell.length_b   1.000
_cell.length_c   1.000
_cell.angle_alpha   90.00
_cell.angle_beta   90.00
_cell.angle_gamma   90.00
#
_symmetry.space_group_name_H-M   'P 1'
#
loop_
_entity.id
_entity.type
_entity.pdbx_description
1 polymer ?
#
loop_
_entity_poly.entity_id
_entity_poly.type
_entity_poly.pdbx_seq_one_letter_code
_entity_poly.pdbx_strand_id
1 'polypeptide(L)'
;KPKRRGRSGQTILEFRVATGDSFRSITGNSITQTQQKIIDILHMDYPTFTNSAFLRQGRADEFTVKRPVERKQVLADILGLSVYDELEERAKDLAKQQETEKGQLESAIKDINDELARKPTYEAEFKEAQSQLSRIEKVATEQESRLNEMGQQKESLDINTSDELGTRNYEMFSGGEAFRINFAIRIALSKLLAKRAGAPLPTLVIDEGFGTQDSAGIEKLKEAINSIQDDFDKILVITHIEELRDAFPTSALMSSKPPKAQRLK
;
A
#
# COMPACT_ATOMS: atom_id res chain seq x y z
N LYS A 1 -79.77 50.74 -4.65
CA LYS A 1 -78.82 51.40 -3.72
C LYS A 1 -78.77 50.59 -2.41
N PRO A 2 -77.66 49.90 -2.07
CA PRO A 2 -77.59 49.17 -0.80
C PRO A 2 -77.12 50.09 0.35
N LYS A 3 -77.72 49.89 1.53
CA LYS A 3 -77.42 50.57 2.81
C LYS A 3 -76.03 50.21 3.33
N ARG A 4 -75.20 51.21 3.68
CA ARG A 4 -73.93 51.04 4.41
C ARG A 4 -74.20 50.54 5.84
N ARG A 5 -73.58 49.42 6.24
CA ARG A 5 -73.44 48.97 7.64
C ARG A 5 -72.42 49.85 8.35
N GLY A 6 -72.74 50.32 9.55
CA GLY A 6 -71.87 51.15 10.39
C GLY A 6 -70.59 50.42 10.84
N ARG A 7 -69.48 51.15 10.87
CA ARG A 7 -68.20 50.70 11.43
C ARG A 7 -68.33 50.51 12.95
N SER A 8 -68.12 49.29 13.42
CA SER A 8 -67.80 48.98 14.81
C SER A 8 -66.55 49.76 15.23
N GLY A 9 -66.59 50.48 16.35
CA GLY A 9 -65.41 51.11 16.93
C GLY A 9 -64.34 50.05 17.21
N GLN A 10 -63.08 50.33 16.85
CA GLN A 10 -61.95 49.50 17.26
C GLN A 10 -61.75 49.69 18.76
N THR A 11 -61.91 48.63 19.53
CA THR A 11 -61.52 48.61 20.94
C THR A 11 -60.00 48.73 21.02
N ILE A 12 -59.48 49.82 21.58
CA ILE A 12 -58.04 50.04 21.75
C ILE A 12 -57.69 49.70 23.21
N LEU A 13 -56.75 48.78 23.41
CA LEU A 13 -56.19 48.45 24.73
C LEU A 13 -54.77 49.02 24.80
N GLU A 14 -54.56 49.98 25.69
CA GLU A 14 -53.23 50.54 25.97
C GLU A 14 -52.76 50.13 27.36
N PHE A 15 -51.51 49.67 27.44
CA PHE A 15 -50.88 49.29 28.70
C PHE A 15 -49.61 50.12 28.92
N ARG A 16 -49.54 50.84 30.04
CA ARG A 16 -48.47 51.79 30.35
C ARG A 16 -47.99 51.60 31.80
N VAL A 17 -46.69 51.77 32.03
CA VAL A 17 -46.07 51.76 33.37
C VAL A 17 -45.64 53.18 33.73
N ALA A 18 -45.92 53.60 34.96
CA ALA A 18 -45.48 54.90 35.47
C ALA A 18 -43.99 54.86 35.84
N THR A 19 -43.22 55.80 35.32
CA THR A 19 -41.80 56.02 35.63
C THR A 19 -41.59 57.51 35.91
N GLY A 20 -41.55 57.86 37.20
CA GLY A 20 -41.55 59.27 37.64
C GLY A 20 -42.82 59.98 37.18
N ASP A 21 -42.66 61.16 36.56
CA ASP A 21 -43.78 61.96 36.01
C ASP A 21 -44.21 61.55 34.60
N SER A 22 -43.72 60.43 34.07
CA SER A 22 -43.99 59.98 32.70
C SER A 22 -44.52 58.55 32.64
N PHE A 23 -45.41 58.29 31.68
CA PHE A 23 -45.94 56.95 31.40
C PHE A 23 -45.22 56.35 30.20
N ARG A 24 -44.59 55.18 30.40
CA ARG A 24 -43.97 54.40 29.31
C ARG A 24 -44.95 53.36 28.79
N SER A 25 -45.24 53.38 27.49
CA SER A 25 -46.08 52.36 26.85
C SER A 25 -45.35 51.02 26.79
N ILE A 26 -46.03 49.98 27.26
CA ILE A 26 -45.60 48.58 27.16
C ILE A 26 -46.62 47.72 26.39
N THR A 27 -47.57 48.36 25.71
CA THR A 27 -48.59 47.75 24.84
C THR A 27 -47.95 46.76 23.84
N GLY A 28 -48.60 45.63 23.60
CA GLY A 28 -48.20 44.64 22.60
C GLY A 28 -48.69 45.02 21.19
N ASN A 29 -48.25 44.29 20.16
CA ASN A 29 -48.65 44.59 18.78
C ASN A 29 -50.11 44.19 18.47
N SER A 30 -50.76 43.48 19.40
CA SER A 30 -52.18 43.13 19.35
C SER A 30 -52.80 43.19 20.75
N ILE A 31 -54.14 43.18 20.81
CA ILE A 31 -54.87 43.09 22.09
C ILE A 31 -54.45 41.82 22.84
N THR A 32 -54.34 40.68 22.14
CA THR A 32 -53.89 39.40 22.73
C THR A 32 -52.48 39.48 23.30
N GLN A 33 -51.53 40.07 22.56
CA GLN A 33 -50.17 40.25 23.07
C GLN A 33 -50.11 41.23 24.23
N THR A 34 -50.94 42.28 24.21
CA THR A 34 -51.05 43.24 25.32
C THR A 34 -51.62 42.56 26.56
N GLN A 35 -52.66 41.75 26.40
CA GLN A 35 -53.25 40.95 27.47
C GLN A 35 -52.23 39.95 28.05
N GLN A 36 -51.46 39.29 27.20
CA GLN A 36 -50.40 38.37 27.66
C GLN A 36 -49.35 39.12 28.49
N LYS A 37 -48.89 40.29 28.03
CA LYS A 37 -47.97 41.11 28.83
C LYS A 37 -48.55 41.56 30.16
N ILE A 38 -49.85 41.85 30.23
CA ILE A 38 -50.53 42.16 31.50
C ILE A 38 -50.47 40.95 32.43
N ILE A 39 -50.78 39.75 31.92
CA ILE A 39 -50.72 38.50 32.67
C ILE A 39 -49.29 38.19 33.11
N ASP A 40 -48.30 38.37 32.24
CA ASP A 40 -46.89 38.09 32.56
C ASP A 40 -46.34 39.02 33.65
N ILE A 41 -46.81 40.28 33.71
CA ILE A 41 -46.38 41.27 34.73
C ILE A 41 -47.13 41.09 36.05
N LEU A 42 -48.45 40.88 35.98
CA LEU A 42 -49.29 40.74 37.17
C LEU A 42 -49.32 39.31 37.72
N HIS A 43 -48.80 38.34 36.95
CA HIS A 43 -48.88 36.90 37.20
C HIS A 43 -50.31 36.40 37.47
N MET A 44 -51.32 37.09 36.94
CA MET A 44 -52.72 36.72 37.13
C MET A 44 -53.57 37.16 35.94
N ASP A 45 -54.53 36.31 35.57
CA ASP A 45 -55.52 36.63 34.56
C ASP A 45 -56.69 37.45 35.14
N TYR A 46 -57.56 37.96 34.26
CA TYR A 46 -58.68 38.80 34.69
C TYR A 46 -59.62 38.10 35.69
N PRO A 47 -60.06 36.84 35.45
CA PRO A 47 -60.80 36.07 36.45
C PRO A 47 -60.08 35.97 37.79
N THR A 48 -58.78 35.65 37.79
CA THR A 48 -57.99 35.51 39.00
C THR A 48 -57.89 36.82 39.76
N PHE A 49 -57.57 37.92 39.09
CA PHE A 49 -57.52 39.27 39.67
C PHE A 49 -58.85 39.67 40.31
N THR A 50 -59.96 39.43 39.62
CA THR A 50 -61.31 39.74 40.15
C THR A 50 -61.69 38.88 41.36
N ASN A 51 -61.19 37.65 41.45
CA ASN A 51 -61.49 36.75 42.55
C ASN A 51 -60.52 36.89 43.74
N SER A 52 -59.35 37.52 43.56
CA SER A 52 -58.30 37.58 44.57
C SER A 52 -58.06 38.99 45.14
N ALA A 53 -57.91 40.00 44.27
CA ALA A 53 -57.42 41.33 44.63
C ALA A 53 -58.48 42.43 44.53
N PHE A 54 -59.65 42.13 43.96
CA PHE A 54 -60.67 43.15 43.66
C PHE A 54 -62.06 42.76 44.20
N LEU A 55 -62.47 43.40 45.30
CA LEU A 55 -63.79 43.19 45.88
C LEU A 55 -64.84 44.11 45.23
N ARG A 56 -65.68 43.55 44.36
CA ARG A 56 -66.81 44.26 43.76
C ARG A 56 -67.99 44.27 44.73
N GLN A 57 -68.64 45.43 44.90
CA GLN A 57 -69.84 45.58 45.72
C GLN A 57 -70.93 44.58 45.26
N GLY A 58 -71.32 43.67 46.14
CA GLY A 58 -72.33 42.63 45.87
C GLY A 58 -71.83 41.33 45.22
N ARG A 59 -70.51 41.12 45.06
CA ARG A 59 -69.90 39.86 44.55
C ARG A 59 -68.73 39.35 45.38
N ALA A 60 -68.72 39.63 46.68
CA ALA A 60 -67.64 39.17 47.57
C ALA A 60 -67.62 37.64 47.77
N ASP A 61 -68.69 36.96 47.38
CA ASP A 61 -68.91 35.51 47.45
C ASP A 61 -68.54 34.77 46.14
N GLU A 62 -68.04 35.47 45.12
CA GLU A 62 -67.75 34.88 43.81
C GLU A 62 -66.75 33.71 43.88
N PHE A 63 -65.83 33.75 44.84
CA PHE A 63 -64.94 32.62 45.14
C PHE A 63 -65.65 31.49 45.92
N THR A 64 -66.49 31.81 46.90
CA THR A 64 -67.12 30.81 47.80
C THR A 64 -68.26 30.04 47.14
N VAL A 65 -68.87 30.59 46.09
CA VAL A 65 -69.95 29.95 45.30
C VAL A 65 -69.40 29.01 44.21
N LYS A 66 -68.10 29.10 43.86
CA LYS A 66 -67.46 28.21 42.87
C LYS A 66 -67.37 26.76 43.34
N ARG A 67 -67.42 25.82 42.39
CA ARG A 67 -67.25 24.38 42.69
C ARG A 67 -65.84 24.12 43.25
N PRO A 68 -65.64 23.04 44.04
CA PRO A 68 -64.33 22.73 44.63
C PRO A 68 -63.16 22.71 43.63
N VAL A 69 -63.37 22.15 42.43
CA VAL A 69 -62.35 22.10 41.36
C VAL A 69 -61.97 23.50 40.87
N GLU A 70 -62.97 24.36 40.66
CA GLU A 70 -62.77 25.74 40.18
C GLU A 70 -62.07 26.61 41.23
N ARG A 71 -62.40 26.42 42.52
CA ARG A 71 -61.68 27.08 43.62
C ARG A 71 -60.21 26.66 43.67
N LYS A 72 -59.94 25.37 43.51
CA LYS A 72 -58.57 24.83 43.47
C LYS A 72 -57.78 25.40 42.29
N GLN A 73 -58.41 25.52 41.12
CA GLN A 73 -57.79 26.12 39.93
C GLN A 73 -57.44 27.60 40.17
N VAL A 74 -58.38 28.41 40.65
CA VAL A 74 -58.12 29.83 40.96
C VAL A 74 -56.97 29.98 41.96
N LEU A 75 -56.90 29.14 43.00
CA LEU A 75 -55.79 29.16 43.94
C LEU A 75 -54.46 28.74 43.29
N ALA A 76 -54.47 27.74 42.40
CA ALA A 76 -53.29 27.31 41.66
C ALA A 76 -52.77 28.43 40.74
N ASP A 77 -53.67 29.16 40.08
CA ASP A 77 -53.35 30.29 39.20
C ASP A 77 -52.79 31.47 40.00
N ILE A 78 -53.39 31.82 41.15
CA ILE A 78 -52.88 32.87 42.07
C ILE A 78 -51.47 32.53 42.56
N LEU A 79 -51.24 31.26 42.91
CA LEU A 79 -49.96 30.78 43.42
C LEU A 79 -48.94 30.51 42.29
N GLY A 80 -49.30 30.71 41.02
CA GLY A 80 -48.42 30.51 39.87
C GLY A 80 -47.96 29.07 39.70
N LEU A 81 -48.79 28.09 40.06
CA LEU A 81 -48.40 26.67 40.04
C LEU A 81 -48.25 26.08 38.63
N SER A 82 -48.67 26.78 37.59
CA SER A 82 -48.50 26.36 36.19
C SER A 82 -47.03 26.18 35.78
N VAL A 83 -46.09 26.83 36.48
CA VAL A 83 -44.65 26.64 36.26
C VAL A 83 -44.23 25.19 36.54
N TYR A 84 -44.90 24.50 37.47
CA TYR A 84 -44.61 23.10 37.76
C TYR A 84 -45.03 22.17 36.63
N ASP A 85 -46.12 22.49 35.91
CA ASP A 85 -46.54 21.72 34.73
C ASP A 85 -45.49 21.82 33.61
N GLU A 86 -44.93 23.02 33.38
CA GLU A 86 -43.84 23.21 32.41
C GLU A 86 -42.55 22.48 32.82
N LEU A 87 -42.21 22.50 34.11
CA LEU A 87 -41.06 21.78 34.63
C LEU A 87 -41.24 20.26 34.51
N GLU A 88 -42.45 19.75 34.75
CA GLU A 88 -42.79 18.34 34.57
C GLU A 88 -42.62 17.91 33.12
N GLU A 89 -43.16 18.67 32.16
CA GLU A 89 -43.00 18.36 30.73
C GLU A 89 -41.54 18.40 30.30
N ARG A 90 -40.77 19.41 30.72
CA ARG A 90 -39.32 19.47 30.43
C ARG A 90 -38.57 18.28 31.02
N ALA A 91 -38.91 17.86 32.23
CA ALA A 91 -38.29 16.71 32.88
C ALA A 91 -38.59 15.40 32.11
N LYS A 92 -39.83 15.23 31.64
CA LYS A 92 -40.22 14.08 30.80
C LYS A 92 -39.47 14.06 29.48
N ASP A 93 -39.36 15.20 28.81
CA ASP A 93 -38.63 15.33 27.55
C ASP A 93 -37.15 14.99 27.72
N LEU A 94 -36.51 15.55 28.76
CA LEU A 94 -35.13 15.23 29.11
C LEU A 94 -34.94 13.73 29.40
N ALA A 95 -35.83 13.13 30.20
CA ALA A 95 -35.76 11.71 30.51
C ALA A 95 -35.88 10.83 29.25
N LYS A 96 -36.80 11.18 28.35
CA LYS A 96 -36.98 10.48 27.07
C LYS A 96 -35.76 10.61 26.16
N GLN A 97 -35.15 11.80 26.11
CA GLN A 97 -33.92 12.03 25.35
C GLN A 97 -32.78 11.17 25.89
N GLN A 98 -32.59 11.16 27.21
CA GLN A 98 -31.56 10.36 27.86
C GLN A 98 -31.77 8.85 27.65
N GLU A 99 -33.00 8.36 27.69
CA GLU A 99 -33.28 6.93 27.41
C GLU A 99 -32.96 6.56 25.95
N THR A 100 -33.24 7.47 25.02
CA THR A 100 -32.91 7.28 23.61
C THR A 100 -31.39 7.22 23.40
N GLU A 101 -30.66 8.17 24.01
CA GLU A 101 -29.19 8.22 23.93
C GLU A 101 -28.54 6.99 24.56
N LYS A 102 -29.03 6.57 25.73
CA LYS A 102 -28.60 5.33 26.38
C LYS A 102 -28.78 4.12 25.47
N GLY A 103 -29.94 3.96 24.84
CA GLY A 103 -30.19 2.84 23.92
C GLY A 103 -29.26 2.83 22.70
N GLN A 104 -28.92 4.01 22.17
CA GLN A 104 -27.92 4.14 21.09
C GLN A 104 -26.52 3.72 21.55
N LEU A 105 -26.10 4.15 22.74
CA LEU A 105 -24.82 3.77 23.31
C LEU A 105 -24.74 2.27 23.63
N GLU A 106 -25.81 1.69 24.17
CA GLU A 106 -25.89 0.24 24.43
C GLU A 106 -25.74 -0.57 23.13
N SER A 107 -26.40 -0.14 22.04
CA SER A 107 -26.23 -0.77 20.72
C SER A 107 -24.80 -0.66 20.22
N ALA A 108 -24.21 0.54 20.30
CA ALA A 108 -22.83 0.75 19.85
C ALA A 108 -21.82 -0.10 20.65
N ILE A 109 -22.00 -0.20 21.97
CA ILE A 109 -21.18 -1.06 22.83
C ILE A 109 -21.33 -2.53 22.42
N LYS A 110 -22.54 -2.98 22.13
CA LYS A 110 -22.78 -4.35 21.67
C LYS A 110 -22.07 -4.63 20.36
N ASP A 111 -22.17 -3.74 19.38
CA ASP A 111 -21.52 -3.90 18.08
C ASP A 111 -19.99 -3.96 18.20
N ILE A 112 -19.40 -3.08 19.02
CA ILE A 112 -17.95 -3.10 19.31
C ILE A 112 -17.54 -4.42 19.99
N ASN A 113 -18.34 -4.91 20.93
CA ASN A 113 -18.05 -6.19 21.60
C ASN A 113 -18.14 -7.38 20.64
N ASP A 114 -19.11 -7.38 19.74
CA ASP A 114 -19.28 -8.41 18.71
C ASP A 114 -18.07 -8.41 17.73
N GLU A 115 -17.50 -7.24 17.43
CA GLU A 115 -16.27 -7.11 16.64
C GLU A 115 -15.03 -7.57 17.42
N LEU A 116 -14.89 -7.16 18.68
CA LEU A 116 -13.80 -7.60 19.56
C LEU A 116 -13.80 -9.11 19.76
N ALA A 117 -14.96 -9.77 19.74
CA ALA A 117 -15.06 -11.23 19.81
C ALA A 117 -14.41 -11.93 18.61
N ARG A 118 -14.24 -11.26 17.46
CA ARG A 118 -13.55 -11.80 16.27
C ARG A 118 -12.04 -11.60 16.30
N LYS A 119 -11.54 -10.71 17.15
CA LYS A 119 -10.10 -10.41 17.27
C LYS A 119 -9.22 -11.66 17.47
N PRO A 120 -9.58 -12.64 18.32
CA PRO A 120 -8.77 -13.85 18.49
C PRO A 120 -8.62 -14.68 17.21
N THR A 121 -9.66 -14.70 16.36
CA THR A 121 -9.62 -15.39 15.06
C THR A 121 -8.62 -14.70 14.13
N TYR A 122 -8.67 -13.37 14.03
CA TYR A 122 -7.71 -12.62 13.22
C TYR A 122 -6.27 -12.73 13.74
N GLU A 123 -6.08 -12.77 15.07
CA GLU A 123 -4.75 -13.02 15.66
C GLU A 123 -4.22 -14.42 15.32
N ALA A 124 -5.09 -15.44 15.30
CA ALA A 124 -4.71 -16.79 14.90
C ALA A 124 -4.35 -16.86 13.41
N GLU A 125 -5.17 -16.30 12.52
CA GLU A 125 -4.91 -16.22 11.08
C GLU A 125 -3.61 -15.46 10.77
N PHE A 126 -3.38 -14.33 11.46
CA PHE A 126 -2.15 -13.55 11.32
C PHE A 126 -0.92 -14.36 11.73
N LYS A 127 -0.99 -15.07 12.85
CA LYS A 127 0.10 -15.91 13.33
C LYS A 127 0.39 -17.06 12.37
N GLU A 128 -0.63 -17.67 11.78
CA GLU A 128 -0.46 -18.70 10.75
C GLU A 128 0.23 -18.14 9.50
N ALA A 129 -0.26 -17.01 8.98
CA ALA A 129 0.33 -16.34 7.82
C ALA A 129 1.81 -15.95 8.08
N GLN A 130 2.12 -15.46 9.28
CA GLN A 130 3.49 -15.12 9.67
C GLN A 130 4.39 -16.36 9.72
N SER A 131 3.88 -17.49 10.22
CA SER A 131 4.61 -18.76 10.20
C SER A 131 4.87 -19.23 8.77
N GLN A 132 3.88 -19.15 7.88
CA GLN A 132 4.04 -19.50 6.46
C GLN A 132 5.08 -18.61 5.77
N LEU A 133 5.03 -17.29 6.01
CA LEU A 133 6.00 -16.33 5.46
C LEU A 133 7.43 -16.69 5.89
N SER A 134 7.66 -16.92 7.18
CA SER A 134 8.98 -17.29 7.70
C SER A 134 9.54 -18.58 7.06
N ARG A 135 8.66 -19.53 6.71
CA ARG A 135 9.04 -20.77 6.04
C ARG A 135 9.44 -20.52 4.60
N ILE A 136 8.69 -19.67 3.89
CA ILE A 136 8.99 -19.29 2.51
C ILE A 136 10.31 -18.53 2.44
N GLU A 137 10.53 -17.56 3.33
CA GLU A 137 11.78 -16.79 3.41
C GLU A 137 12.99 -17.71 3.64
N LYS A 138 12.86 -18.68 4.55
CA LYS A 138 13.93 -19.66 4.78
C LYS A 138 14.26 -20.47 3.52
N VAL A 139 13.23 -20.97 2.82
CA VAL A 139 13.42 -21.71 1.58
C VAL A 139 14.06 -20.83 0.50
N ALA A 140 13.61 -19.58 0.35
CA ALA A 140 14.17 -18.65 -0.62
C ALA A 140 15.67 -18.41 -0.38
N THR A 141 16.06 -18.13 0.87
CA THR A 141 17.47 -17.93 1.25
C THR A 141 18.31 -19.18 0.98
N GLU A 142 17.80 -20.38 1.28
CA GLU A 142 18.49 -21.64 0.99
C GLU A 142 18.69 -21.85 -0.52
N GLN A 143 17.70 -21.52 -1.35
CA GLN A 143 17.82 -21.62 -2.81
C GLN A 143 18.81 -20.60 -3.37
N GLU A 144 18.81 -19.37 -2.85
CA GLU A 144 19.74 -18.31 -3.27
C GLU A 144 21.19 -18.68 -2.93
N SER A 145 21.44 -19.22 -1.73
CA SER A 145 22.76 -19.73 -1.36
C SER A 145 23.24 -20.82 -2.31
N ARG A 146 22.37 -21.79 -2.65
CA ARG A 146 22.70 -22.84 -3.61
C ARG A 146 23.00 -22.30 -5.01
N LEU A 147 22.23 -21.32 -5.48
CA LEU A 147 22.49 -20.68 -6.77
C LEU A 147 23.82 -19.96 -6.79
N ASN A 148 24.19 -19.27 -5.70
CA ASN A 148 25.49 -18.62 -5.57
C ASN A 148 26.63 -19.64 -5.56
N GLU A 149 26.49 -20.75 -4.83
CA GLU A 149 27.48 -21.85 -4.85
C GLU A 149 27.64 -22.45 -6.25
N MET A 150 26.54 -22.71 -6.96
CA MET A 150 26.56 -23.19 -8.34
C MET A 150 27.18 -22.17 -9.30
N GLY A 151 26.93 -20.88 -9.08
CA GLY A 151 27.56 -19.78 -9.81
C GLY A 151 29.08 -19.76 -9.65
N GLN A 152 29.55 -19.85 -8.40
CA GLN A 152 30.99 -19.91 -8.09
C GLN A 152 31.66 -21.15 -8.71
N GLN A 153 31.03 -22.32 -8.63
CA GLN A 153 31.54 -23.53 -9.28
C GLN A 153 31.64 -23.42 -10.80
N LYS A 154 30.73 -22.65 -11.42
CA LYS A 154 30.78 -22.39 -12.87
C LYS A 154 31.92 -21.42 -13.22
N GLU A 155 32.26 -20.52 -12.33
CA GLU A 155 33.31 -19.50 -12.54
C GLU A 155 34.73 -20.03 -12.26
N SER A 156 34.87 -21.09 -11.44
CA SER A 156 36.18 -21.64 -11.02
C SER A 156 36.85 -22.62 -12.01
N LEU A 157 36.72 -22.40 -13.32
CA LEU A 157 37.41 -23.22 -14.32
C LEU A 157 38.83 -22.71 -14.57
N ASP A 158 39.78 -23.18 -13.75
CA ASP A 158 41.20 -22.85 -13.88
C ASP A 158 41.98 -23.93 -14.66
N ILE A 159 42.95 -23.50 -15.46
CA ILE A 159 43.89 -24.38 -16.17
C ILE A 159 45.17 -24.49 -15.32
N ASN A 160 45.28 -25.60 -14.59
CA ASN A 160 46.48 -25.93 -13.82
C ASN A 160 47.36 -26.92 -14.59
N THR A 161 48.64 -26.59 -14.78
CA THR A 161 49.61 -27.49 -15.42
C THR A 161 50.55 -28.05 -14.36
N SER A 162 50.82 -29.36 -14.35
CA SER A 162 51.73 -30.00 -13.40
C SER A 162 52.91 -30.63 -14.12
N ASP A 163 54.12 -30.37 -13.62
CA ASP A 163 55.37 -31.02 -14.04
C ASP A 163 56.05 -31.71 -12.83
N GLU A 164 57.26 -32.26 -13.03
CA GLU A 164 58.06 -32.91 -11.98
C GLU A 164 58.47 -31.96 -10.84
N LEU A 165 58.34 -30.65 -11.02
CA LEU A 165 58.69 -29.59 -10.07
C LEU A 165 57.46 -28.97 -9.38
N GLY A 166 56.24 -29.39 -9.75
CA GLY A 166 54.98 -29.00 -9.09
C GLY A 166 53.93 -28.43 -10.05
N THR A 167 52.87 -27.85 -9.48
CA THR A 167 51.80 -27.21 -10.24
C THR A 167 52.11 -25.73 -10.49
N ARG A 168 52.01 -25.29 -11.75
CA ARG A 168 52.21 -23.90 -12.16
C ARG A 168 50.99 -23.39 -12.93
N ASN A 169 50.72 -22.10 -12.76
CA ASN A 169 49.65 -21.44 -13.50
C ASN A 169 50.02 -21.28 -14.98
N TYR A 170 49.04 -21.32 -15.86
CA TYR A 170 49.21 -21.28 -17.31
C TYR A 170 49.96 -20.02 -17.79
N GLU A 171 49.80 -18.87 -17.11
CA GLU A 171 50.48 -17.62 -17.48
C GLU A 171 52.00 -17.65 -17.26
N MET A 172 52.54 -18.66 -16.56
CA MET A 172 53.97 -18.78 -16.25
C MET A 172 54.78 -19.52 -17.32
N PHE A 173 54.16 -19.99 -18.40
CA PHE A 173 54.84 -20.75 -19.46
C PHE A 173 55.37 -19.86 -20.58
N SER A 174 56.49 -20.25 -21.19
CA SER A 174 57.05 -19.56 -22.36
C SER A 174 56.08 -19.62 -23.56
N GLY A 175 56.22 -18.71 -24.53
CA GLY A 175 55.34 -18.67 -25.71
C GLY A 175 55.29 -20.00 -26.49
N GLY A 176 56.40 -20.76 -26.51
CA GLY A 176 56.44 -22.07 -27.14
C GLY A 176 55.76 -23.17 -26.32
N GLU A 177 55.89 -23.15 -24.99
CA GLU A 177 55.22 -24.09 -24.08
C GLU A 177 53.71 -23.85 -24.02
N ALA A 178 53.29 -22.58 -23.92
CA ALA A 178 51.90 -22.17 -23.94
C ALA A 178 51.18 -22.66 -25.22
N PHE A 179 51.87 -22.62 -26.37
CA PHE A 179 51.33 -23.19 -27.61
C PHE A 179 51.05 -24.69 -27.50
N ARG A 180 51.99 -25.48 -26.97
CA ARG A 180 51.81 -26.93 -26.80
C ARG A 180 50.70 -27.26 -25.79
N ILE A 181 50.58 -26.48 -24.72
CA ILE A 181 49.48 -26.61 -23.74
C ILE A 181 48.14 -26.31 -24.42
N ASN A 182 48.03 -25.20 -25.16
CA ASN A 182 46.82 -24.85 -25.92
C ASN A 182 46.45 -25.91 -26.95
N PHE A 183 47.44 -26.48 -27.63
CA PHE A 183 47.26 -27.56 -28.57
C PHE A 183 46.65 -28.78 -27.88
N ALA A 184 47.25 -29.26 -26.78
CA ALA A 184 46.76 -30.39 -26.01
C ALA A 184 45.33 -30.16 -25.47
N ILE A 185 45.05 -28.98 -24.91
CA ILE A 185 43.71 -28.60 -24.43
C ILE A 185 42.70 -28.62 -25.57
N ARG A 186 43.05 -28.08 -26.74
CA ARG A 186 42.16 -28.05 -27.91
C ARG A 186 41.83 -29.44 -28.43
N ILE A 187 42.78 -30.36 -28.47
CA ILE A 187 42.53 -31.77 -28.81
C ILE A 187 41.59 -32.40 -27.79
N ALA A 188 41.87 -32.23 -26.49
CA ALA A 188 41.05 -32.78 -25.42
C ALA A 188 39.60 -32.25 -25.47
N LEU A 189 39.42 -30.94 -25.67
CA LEU A 189 38.10 -30.32 -25.83
C LEU A 189 37.38 -30.82 -27.07
N SER A 190 38.08 -30.97 -28.19
CA SER A 190 37.51 -31.52 -29.42
C SER A 190 36.99 -32.93 -29.15
N LYS A 191 37.82 -33.81 -28.56
CA LYS A 191 37.44 -35.19 -28.18
C LYS A 191 36.24 -35.21 -27.23
N LEU A 192 36.21 -34.31 -26.24
CA LEU A 192 35.10 -34.19 -25.30
C LEU A 192 33.79 -33.79 -25.99
N LEU A 193 33.84 -32.79 -26.87
CA LEU A 193 32.67 -32.31 -27.60
C LEU A 193 32.12 -33.38 -28.57
N ALA A 194 32.99 -34.07 -29.29
CA ALA A 194 32.62 -35.20 -30.14
C ALA A 194 31.92 -36.31 -29.35
N LYS A 195 32.50 -36.70 -28.20
CA LYS A 195 31.89 -37.70 -27.30
C LYS A 195 30.54 -37.25 -26.75
N ARG A 196 30.38 -35.98 -26.38
CA ARG A 196 29.11 -35.43 -25.85
C ARG A 196 28.02 -35.32 -26.93
N ALA A 197 28.39 -34.98 -28.15
CA ALA A 197 27.47 -34.86 -29.28
C ALA A 197 27.14 -36.22 -29.92
N GLY A 198 27.88 -37.29 -29.59
CA GLY A 198 27.73 -38.60 -30.21
C GLY A 198 28.14 -38.60 -31.69
N ALA A 199 29.04 -37.69 -32.09
CA ALA A 199 29.45 -37.47 -33.47
C ALA A 199 30.98 -37.69 -33.61
N PRO A 200 31.47 -38.09 -34.80
CA PRO A 200 32.91 -38.16 -35.05
C PRO A 200 33.56 -36.77 -34.95
N LEU A 201 34.87 -36.74 -34.70
CA LEU A 201 35.62 -35.50 -34.63
C LEU A 201 35.71 -34.83 -36.01
N PRO A 202 35.29 -33.55 -36.14
CA PRO A 202 35.34 -32.85 -37.42
C PRO A 202 36.78 -32.49 -37.81
N THR A 203 36.93 -31.75 -38.92
CA THR A 203 38.23 -31.26 -39.39
C THR A 203 38.94 -30.39 -38.33
N LEU A 204 40.18 -30.72 -37.97
CA LEU A 204 41.07 -29.88 -37.18
C LEU A 204 41.88 -28.96 -38.10
N VAL A 205 41.83 -27.65 -37.86
CA VAL A 205 42.69 -26.69 -38.56
C VAL A 205 43.67 -26.09 -37.56
N ILE A 206 44.96 -26.15 -37.90
CA ILE A 206 46.06 -25.56 -37.12
C ILE A 206 46.68 -24.46 -37.99
N ASP A 207 46.60 -23.23 -37.52
CA ASP A 207 47.12 -22.05 -38.21
C ASP A 207 48.35 -21.51 -37.50
N GLU A 208 49.23 -20.84 -38.24
CA GLU A 208 50.61 -20.48 -37.90
C GLU A 208 50.86 -20.15 -36.41
N GLY A 209 51.25 -21.16 -35.64
CA GLY A 209 51.61 -21.02 -34.22
C GLY A 209 52.94 -21.66 -33.85
N PHE A 210 53.70 -22.10 -34.85
CA PHE A 210 54.90 -22.91 -34.68
C PHE A 210 56.21 -22.10 -34.68
N GLY A 211 56.17 -20.84 -35.10
CA GLY A 211 57.37 -20.01 -35.30
C GLY A 211 58.13 -19.63 -34.02
N THR A 212 57.54 -19.89 -32.85
CA THR A 212 58.18 -19.69 -31.53
C THR A 212 58.77 -20.97 -30.95
N GLN A 213 58.68 -22.10 -31.67
CA GLN A 213 59.23 -23.39 -31.24
C GLN A 213 60.70 -23.50 -31.61
N ASP A 214 61.47 -24.17 -30.76
CA ASP A 214 62.78 -24.71 -31.11
C ASP A 214 62.65 -26.00 -31.92
N SER A 215 63.76 -26.49 -32.49
CA SER A 215 63.77 -27.73 -33.29
C SER A 215 63.23 -28.94 -32.50
N ALA A 216 63.52 -29.01 -31.19
CA ALA A 216 63.01 -30.06 -30.32
C ALA A 216 61.49 -29.97 -30.11
N GLY A 217 60.93 -28.76 -29.98
CA GLY A 217 59.51 -28.51 -29.88
C GLY A 217 58.75 -28.85 -31.17
N ILE A 218 59.35 -28.55 -32.34
CA ILE A 218 58.81 -28.93 -33.65
C ILE A 218 58.72 -30.45 -33.79
N GLU A 219 59.77 -31.20 -33.42
CA GLU A 219 59.74 -32.66 -33.50
C GLU A 219 58.68 -33.28 -32.58
N LYS A 220 58.61 -32.86 -31.31
CA LYS A 220 57.57 -33.34 -30.38
C LYS A 220 56.16 -33.06 -30.87
N LEU A 221 55.97 -31.94 -31.55
CA LEU A 221 54.68 -31.59 -32.13
C LEU A 221 54.33 -32.45 -33.34
N LYS A 222 55.29 -32.77 -34.22
CA LYS A 222 55.07 -33.73 -35.32
C LYS A 222 54.63 -35.08 -34.78
N GLU A 223 55.34 -35.59 -33.77
CA GLU A 223 54.97 -36.82 -33.06
C GLU A 223 53.54 -36.73 -32.51
N ALA A 224 53.19 -35.62 -31.86
CA ALA A 224 51.86 -35.42 -31.31
C ALA A 224 50.78 -35.38 -32.40
N ILE A 225 50.99 -34.67 -33.51
CA ILE A 225 50.02 -34.59 -34.62
C ILE A 225 49.83 -35.97 -35.28
N ASN A 226 50.92 -36.71 -35.48
CA ASN A 226 50.84 -38.08 -36.00
C ASN A 226 50.13 -39.03 -35.05
N SER A 227 50.27 -38.85 -33.74
CA SER A 227 49.59 -39.69 -32.75
C SER A 227 48.08 -39.51 -32.73
N ILE A 228 47.57 -38.36 -33.18
CA ILE A 228 46.14 -38.04 -33.20
C ILE A 228 45.52 -38.12 -34.61
N GLN A 229 46.29 -38.51 -35.62
CA GLN A 229 45.82 -38.48 -37.02
C GLN A 229 44.55 -39.31 -37.23
N ASP A 230 44.45 -40.47 -36.56
CA ASP A 230 43.31 -41.39 -36.66
C ASP A 230 42.11 -40.94 -35.83
N ASP A 231 42.29 -39.94 -34.95
CA ASP A 231 41.19 -39.39 -34.16
C ASP A 231 40.33 -38.41 -34.98
N PHE A 232 40.85 -37.79 -36.05
CA PHE A 232 40.19 -36.72 -36.81
C PHE A 232 39.98 -37.11 -38.27
N ASP A 233 38.81 -36.77 -38.84
CA ASP A 233 38.52 -37.03 -40.27
C ASP A 233 39.50 -36.30 -41.22
N LYS A 234 40.02 -35.15 -40.77
CA LYS A 234 40.97 -34.32 -41.53
C LYS A 234 41.73 -33.40 -40.59
N ILE A 235 43.05 -33.33 -40.77
CA ILE A 235 43.90 -32.33 -40.11
C ILE A 235 44.49 -31.44 -41.20
N LEU A 236 44.28 -30.13 -41.10
CA LEU A 236 44.85 -29.12 -41.98
C LEU A 236 45.84 -28.28 -41.18
N VAL A 237 47.09 -28.22 -41.65
CA VAL A 237 48.15 -27.43 -41.01
C VAL A 237 48.62 -26.34 -41.97
N ILE A 238 48.56 -25.09 -41.51
CA ILE A 238 49.05 -23.91 -42.22
C ILE A 238 50.31 -23.44 -41.52
N THR A 239 51.43 -23.42 -42.24
CA THR A 239 52.73 -23.05 -41.69
C THR A 239 53.69 -22.59 -42.77
N HIS A 240 54.55 -21.63 -42.43
CA HIS A 240 55.73 -21.25 -43.21
C HIS A 240 56.98 -22.07 -42.85
N ILE A 241 56.90 -22.98 -41.87
CA ILE A 241 58.02 -23.81 -41.42
C ILE A 241 58.18 -25.00 -42.38
N GLU A 242 59.31 -25.03 -43.08
CA GLU A 242 59.60 -26.10 -44.04
C GLU A 242 59.73 -27.46 -43.36
N GLU A 243 60.31 -27.53 -42.15
CA GLU A 243 60.50 -28.81 -41.45
C GLU A 243 59.17 -29.52 -41.13
N LEU A 244 58.07 -28.78 -40.97
CA LEU A 244 56.74 -29.38 -40.71
C LEU A 244 56.14 -30.04 -41.93
N ARG A 245 56.54 -29.64 -43.15
CA ARG A 245 55.98 -30.15 -44.40
C ARG A 245 56.16 -31.66 -44.54
N ASP A 246 57.33 -32.16 -44.16
CA ASP A 246 57.70 -33.57 -44.33
C ASP A 246 56.93 -34.51 -43.39
N ALA A 247 56.26 -33.97 -42.38
CA ALA A 247 55.43 -34.75 -41.47
C ALA A 247 54.04 -35.09 -42.06
N PHE A 248 53.65 -34.49 -43.20
CA PHE A 248 52.31 -34.66 -43.76
C PHE A 248 52.33 -35.29 -45.16
N PRO A 249 51.38 -36.19 -45.47
CA PRO A 249 51.34 -36.89 -46.75
C PRO A 249 50.95 -35.99 -47.93
N THR A 250 50.36 -34.81 -47.68
CA THR A 250 49.90 -33.88 -48.72
C THR A 250 50.25 -32.45 -48.31
N SER A 251 50.89 -31.70 -49.20
CA SER A 251 51.24 -30.29 -48.99
C SER A 251 50.79 -29.41 -50.16
N ALA A 252 50.32 -28.21 -49.85
CA ALA A 252 49.94 -27.19 -50.84
C ALA A 252 50.81 -25.94 -50.62
N LEU A 253 51.61 -25.55 -51.62
CA LEU A 253 52.48 -24.37 -51.56
C LEU A 253 51.71 -23.13 -52.01
N MET A 254 51.67 -22.11 -51.16
CA MET A 254 51.14 -20.79 -51.52
C MET A 254 52.30 -19.79 -51.68
N SER A 255 52.42 -19.18 -52.85
CA SER A 255 53.36 -18.06 -53.09
C SER A 255 52.58 -16.78 -53.30
N SER A 256 52.91 -15.70 -52.60
CA SER A 256 52.40 -14.38 -52.95
C SER A 256 52.99 -13.94 -54.30
N LYS A 257 52.15 -13.61 -55.28
CA LYS A 257 52.64 -12.95 -56.50
C LYS A 257 53.00 -11.51 -56.14
N PRO A 258 54.18 -10.99 -56.52
CA PRO A 258 54.50 -9.59 -56.29
C PRO A 258 53.50 -8.69 -57.06
N PRO A 259 53.13 -7.52 -56.52
CA PRO A 259 52.25 -6.59 -57.23
C PRO A 259 52.95 -6.18 -58.54
N LYS A 260 52.26 -6.39 -59.68
CA LYS A 260 52.75 -5.95 -60.99
C LYS A 260 52.99 -4.44 -60.94
N ALA A 261 54.24 -4.00 -60.92
CA ALA A 261 54.58 -2.60 -61.18
C ALA A 261 54.13 -2.24 -62.60
N GLN A 262 53.07 -1.45 -62.72
CA GLN A 262 52.74 -0.75 -63.97
C GLN A 262 53.88 0.23 -64.25
N ARG A 263 54.62 -0.02 -65.34
CA ARG A 263 55.45 1.02 -65.97
C ARG A 263 54.51 2.06 -66.55
N LEU A 264 54.43 3.23 -65.92
CA LEU A 264 53.98 4.45 -66.56
C LEU A 264 55.11 4.92 -67.49
N LYS A 265 54.78 5.03 -68.79
CA LYS A 265 55.48 5.92 -69.72
C LYS A 265 54.96 7.33 -69.52
#